data_AF-A0A3Q4M194-F1
#
_entry.id   AF-A0A3Q4M194-F1
#
_cell.length_a   1.000
_cell.length_b   1.000
_cell.length_c   1.000
_cell.angle_alpha   90.00
_cell.angle_beta   90.00
_cell.angle_gamma   90.00
#
_symmetry.space_group_name_H-M   'P 1'
#
loop_
_entity.id
_entity.type
_entity.pdbx_description
1 polymer ?
#
loop_
_entity_poly.entity_id
_entity_poly.type
_entity_poly.pdbx_seq_one_letter_code
_entity_poly.pdbx_strand_id
1 'polypeptide(L)'
;MDVILCVKCGHVALFLSYSVYLVTQGINPREHGIKQELERIRTYMNKVKEITEKKKAARLDKGAAARFVRSALYDPDDKDSKKKAASTSSETPPSKRSKQK
;
A
#
# COMPACT_ATOMS: atom_id res chain seq x y z
N MET A 1 -10.97 10.16 6.08
CA MET A 1 -11.12 9.58 7.44
C MET A 1 -10.74 8.12 7.39
N ASP A 2 -9.50 7.79 7.77
CA ASP A 2 -9.03 6.40 7.77
C ASP A 2 -9.81 5.55 8.79
N VAL A 3 -10.31 4.39 8.35
CA VAL A 3 -10.99 3.41 9.23
C VAL A 3 -10.12 3.04 10.43
N ILE A 4 -8.80 3.00 10.25
CA ILE A 4 -7.81 2.76 11.31
C ILE A 4 -7.85 3.85 12.40
N LEU A 5 -8.06 5.13 12.05
CA LEU A 5 -8.13 6.22 13.04
C LEU A 5 -9.44 6.12 13.85
N CYS A 6 -10.55 5.81 13.19
CA CYS A 6 -11.84 5.56 13.83
C CYS A 6 -11.75 4.39 14.84
N VAL A 7 -11.22 3.25 14.41
CA VAL A 7 -11.04 2.07 15.27
C VAL A 7 -10.06 2.33 16.42
N LYS A 8 -8.97 3.08 16.19
CA LYS A 8 -8.04 3.49 17.28
C LYS A 8 -8.76 4.34 18.34
N CYS A 9 -9.51 5.35 17.92
CA CYS A 9 -10.23 6.24 18.83
C CYS A 9 -11.29 5.46 19.64
N GLY A 10 -12.11 4.64 18.96
CA GLY A 10 -13.11 3.81 19.61
C GLY A 10 -12.52 2.80 20.60
N HIS A 11 -11.42 2.13 20.26
CA HIS A 11 -10.75 1.19 21.16
C HIS A 11 -10.24 1.86 22.45
N VAL A 12 -9.61 3.04 22.34
CA VAL A 12 -9.13 3.79 23.50
C VAL A 12 -10.30 4.25 24.38
N ALA A 13 -11.37 4.78 23.78
CA ALA A 13 -12.55 5.22 24.53
C ALA A 13 -13.23 4.07 25.29
N LEU A 14 -13.38 2.91 24.64
CA LEU A 14 -14.07 1.73 25.21
C LEU A 14 -13.20 1.02 26.26
N PHE A 15 -11.88 1.03 26.11
CA PHE A 15 -10.96 0.54 27.15
C PHE A 15 -10.94 1.45 28.38
N LEU A 16 -10.88 2.77 28.20
CA LEU A 16 -10.87 3.72 29.31
C LEU A 16 -12.18 3.70 30.11
N SER A 17 -13.34 3.71 29.44
CA SER A 17 -14.63 3.63 30.12
C SER A 17 -14.79 2.33 30.90
N TYR A 18 -14.38 1.20 30.32
CA TYR A 18 -14.49 -0.10 31.00
C TYR A 18 -13.49 -0.23 32.16
N SER A 19 -12.27 0.30 32.03
CA SER A 19 -11.31 0.31 33.14
C SER A 19 -11.78 1.17 34.31
N VAL A 20 -12.45 2.30 34.07
CA VAL A 20 -13.05 3.12 35.13
C VAL A 20 -14.20 2.37 35.80
N TYR A 21 -15.07 1.73 35.01
CA TYR A 21 -16.20 0.94 35.52
C TYR A 21 -15.77 -0.18 36.49
N LEU A 22 -14.71 -0.93 36.16
CA LEU A 22 -14.24 -2.02 37.05
C LEU A 22 -13.65 -1.51 38.36
N VAL A 23 -12.94 -0.39 38.31
CA VAL A 23 -12.44 0.29 39.51
C VAL A 23 -13.61 0.73 40.40
N THR A 24 -14.74 1.19 39.83
CA THR A 24 -15.95 1.49 40.63
C THR A 24 -16.63 0.26 41.23
N GLN A 25 -16.38 -0.95 40.70
CA GLN A 25 -16.83 -2.22 41.30
C GLN A 25 -15.81 -2.81 42.29
N GLY A 26 -14.70 -2.13 42.58
CA GLY A 26 -13.62 -2.64 43.41
C GLY A 26 -12.81 -3.77 42.75
N ILE A 27 -13.04 -4.05 41.46
CA ILE A 27 -12.36 -5.12 40.72
C ILE A 27 -11.09 -4.57 40.10
N ASN A 28 -9.94 -5.16 40.43
CA ASN A 28 -8.66 -4.73 39.86
C ASN A 28 -8.62 -5.00 38.34
N PRO A 29 -8.46 -3.98 37.49
CA PRO A 29 -8.39 -4.15 36.03
C PRO A 29 -7.12 -4.89 35.56
N ARG A 30 -6.21 -5.23 36.49
CA ARG A 30 -5.03 -6.07 36.23
C ARG A 30 -5.33 -7.57 36.30
N GLU A 31 -6.35 -8.00 37.03
CA GLU A 31 -6.72 -9.42 37.20
C GLU A 31 -7.85 -9.83 36.26
N HIS A 32 -8.67 -8.87 35.82
CA HIS A 32 -9.76 -9.10 34.87
C HIS A 32 -9.24 -9.47 33.46
N GLY A 33 -9.99 -10.31 32.74
CA GLY A 33 -9.67 -10.84 31.40
C GLY A 33 -9.53 -9.82 30.25
N ILE A 34 -9.55 -8.52 30.55
CA ILE A 34 -9.43 -7.41 29.58
C ILE A 34 -8.11 -7.43 28.83
N LYS A 35 -7.03 -7.88 29.48
CA LYS A 35 -5.73 -8.04 28.82
C LYS A 35 -5.84 -8.96 27.60
N GLN A 36 -6.67 -10.00 27.67
CA GLN A 36 -6.90 -10.93 26.57
C GLN A 36 -7.67 -10.26 25.42
N GLU A 37 -8.73 -9.49 25.72
CA GLU A 37 -9.49 -8.77 24.70
C GLU A 37 -8.70 -7.62 24.07
N LEU A 38 -7.87 -6.90 24.85
CA LEU A 38 -6.91 -5.92 24.34
C LEU A 38 -5.95 -6.55 23.32
N GLU A 39 -5.35 -7.69 23.65
CA GLU A 39 -4.38 -8.36 22.78
C GLU A 39 -5.06 -8.94 21.53
N ARG A 40 -6.30 -9.43 21.68
CA ARG A 40 -7.16 -9.83 20.56
C ARG A 40 -7.43 -8.68 19.61
N ILE A 41 -7.83 -7.51 20.12
CA ILE A 41 -8.09 -6.32 19.28
C ILE A 41 -6.80 -5.81 18.64
N ARG A 42 -5.67 -5.71 19.37
CA ARG A 42 -4.35 -5.36 18.80
C ARG A 42 -3.98 -6.24 17.62
N THR A 43 -4.20 -7.55 17.75
CA THR A 43 -3.96 -8.53 16.67
C THR A 43 -4.80 -8.22 15.44
N TYR A 44 -6.11 -7.95 15.60
CA TYR A 44 -6.97 -7.55 14.49
C TYR A 44 -6.59 -6.20 13.88
N MET A 45 -6.18 -5.22 14.70
CA MET A 45 -5.70 -3.93 14.21
C MET A 45 -4.43 -4.06 13.37
N ASN A 46 -3.50 -4.95 13.75
CA ASN A 46 -2.29 -5.20 12.96
C ASN A 46 -2.63 -5.84 11.60
N LYS A 47 -3.53 -6.84 11.55
CA LYS A 47 -4.04 -7.40 10.29
C LYS A 47 -4.64 -6.32 9.38
N VAL A 48 -5.42 -5.38 9.92
CA VAL A 48 -6.00 -4.27 9.14
C VAL A 48 -4.91 -3.30 8.66
N LYS A 49 -3.91 -2.95 9.50
CA LYS A 49 -2.76 -2.13 9.08
C LYS A 49 -2.05 -2.74 7.88
N GLU A 50 -1.65 -4.01 7.96
CA GLU A 50 -0.96 -4.71 6.87
C GLU A 50 -1.75 -4.64 5.55
N ILE A 51 -3.07 -4.86 5.60
CA ILE A 51 -3.92 -4.79 4.40
C ILE A 51 -3.97 -3.36 3.84
N THR A 52 -4.07 -2.34 4.70
CA THR A 52 -4.04 -0.94 4.24
C THR A 52 -2.67 -0.51 3.73
N GLU A 53 -1.59 -1.03 4.29
CA GLU A 53 -0.21 -0.73 3.89
C GLU A 53 0.13 -1.40 2.56
N LYS A 54 -0.26 -2.67 2.37
CA LYS A 54 -0.23 -3.35 1.05
C LYS A 54 -1.04 -2.61 -0.02
N LYS A 55 -2.12 -1.91 0.35
CA LYS A 55 -2.91 -1.05 -0.57
C LYS A 55 -2.32 0.34 -0.80
N LYS A 56 -1.60 0.90 0.17
CA LYS A 56 -0.90 2.20 0.08
C LYS A 56 0.52 2.09 -0.48
N ALA A 57 1.06 0.88 -0.62
CA ALA A 57 2.37 0.62 -1.20
C ALA A 57 2.49 1.17 -2.62
N ALA A 58 3.59 1.88 -2.89
CA ALA A 58 3.84 2.50 -4.19
C ALA A 58 3.94 1.43 -5.29
N ARG A 59 3.10 1.52 -6.32
CA ARG A 59 3.19 0.64 -7.49
C ARG A 59 4.33 1.16 -8.37
N LEU A 60 5.36 0.33 -8.58
CA LEU A 60 6.44 0.65 -9.51
C LEU A 60 5.90 0.82 -10.94
N ASP A 61 6.33 1.87 -11.63
CA ASP A 61 6.02 2.07 -13.03
C ASP A 61 6.78 1.04 -13.88
N LYS A 62 6.04 0.09 -14.44
CA LYS A 62 6.54 -0.95 -15.34
C LYS A 62 7.21 -0.36 -16.59
N GLY A 63 6.71 0.77 -17.09
CA GLY A 63 7.26 1.48 -18.24
C GLY A 63 8.62 2.12 -17.92
N ALA A 64 8.77 2.72 -16.74
CA ALA A 64 10.05 3.22 -16.25
C ALA A 64 11.05 2.06 -16.04
N ALA A 65 10.64 0.98 -15.38
CA ALA A 65 11.46 -0.22 -15.19
C ALA A 65 11.97 -0.82 -16.53
N ALA A 66 11.09 -0.96 -17.52
CA ALA A 66 11.46 -1.45 -18.85
C ALA A 66 12.47 -0.52 -19.56
N ARG A 67 12.37 0.81 -19.37
CA ARG A 67 13.34 1.78 -19.89
C ARG A 67 14.71 1.66 -19.22
N PHE A 68 14.75 1.50 -17.89
CA PHE A 68 16.01 1.27 -17.18
C PHE A 68 16.71 -0.01 -17.66
N VAL A 69 15.98 -1.12 -17.78
CA VAL A 69 16.52 -2.39 -18.29
C VAL A 69 17.03 -2.26 -19.73
N ARG A 70 16.27 -1.62 -20.63
CA ARG A 70 16.68 -1.45 -22.04
C ARG A 70 17.80 -0.41 -22.24
N SER A 71 17.99 0.49 -21.29
CA SER A 71 19.13 1.42 -21.27
C SER A 71 20.39 0.80 -20.66
N ALA A 72 20.25 -0.16 -19.76
CA ALA A 72 21.38 -0.90 -19.17
C ALA A 72 21.91 -1.99 -20.11
N LEU A 73 21.03 -2.62 -20.89
CA LEU A 73 21.35 -3.58 -21.96
C LEU A 73 21.50 -2.90 -23.33
N TYR A 74 22.14 -1.71 -23.36
CA TYR A 74 22.36 -0.96 -24.59
C TYR A 74 23.80 -1.12 -25.06
N ASP A 75 23.98 -1.94 -26.10
CA ASP A 75 25.26 -2.05 -26.82
C ASP A 75 25.27 -1.12 -28.05
N PRO A 76 26.37 -0.40 -28.32
CA PRO A 76 26.46 0.54 -29.43
C PRO A 76 26.47 -0.16 -30.80
N ASP A 77 27.12 -1.33 -30.91
CA ASP A 77 27.31 -2.07 -32.17
C ASP A 77 25.99 -2.65 -32.73
N ASP A 78 24.99 -2.84 -31.86
CA ASP A 78 23.67 -3.39 -32.21
C ASP A 78 22.84 -2.42 -33.08
N LYS A 79 23.24 -1.14 -33.18
CA LYS A 79 22.56 -0.14 -34.01
C LYS A 79 22.80 -0.29 -35.50
N ASP A 80 23.97 -0.72 -35.94
CA ASP A 80 24.24 -0.84 -37.38
C ASP A 80 23.60 -2.10 -37.97
N SER A 81 23.42 -3.14 -37.15
CA SER A 81 22.53 -4.28 -37.43
C SER A 81 21.06 -3.85 -37.57
N LYS A 82 20.54 -3.04 -36.64
CA LYS A 82 19.12 -2.62 -36.65
C LYS A 82 18.75 -1.60 -37.73
N LYS A 83 19.67 -0.71 -38.16
CA LYS A 83 19.41 0.22 -39.27
C LYS A 83 19.05 -0.50 -40.57
N LYS A 84 19.59 -1.71 -40.82
CA LYS A 84 19.24 -2.53 -41.99
C LYS A 84 17.90 -3.26 -41.88
N ALA A 85 17.34 -3.42 -40.68
CA ALA A 85 16.06 -4.10 -40.48
C ALA A 85 14.85 -3.14 -40.46
N ALA A 86 15.08 -1.84 -40.25
CA ALA A 86 14.03 -0.83 -40.14
C ALA A 86 13.51 -0.31 -41.51
N SER A 87 14.10 -0.72 -42.64
CA SER A 87 13.69 -0.30 -43.99
C SER A 87 12.60 -1.15 -44.63
N THR A 88 12.04 -2.15 -43.93
CA THR A 88 11.03 -3.07 -44.50
C THR A 88 9.96 -3.49 -43.48
N SER A 89 9.14 -2.55 -42.98
CA SER A 89 7.75 -2.84 -42.54
C SER A 89 6.91 -1.57 -42.27
N SER A 90 5.71 -1.51 -42.85
CA SER A 90 4.85 -0.32 -42.94
C SER A 90 3.39 -0.74 -43.13
N GLU A 91 2.38 -0.13 -42.51
CA GLU A 91 2.33 0.95 -41.49
C GLU A 91 1.32 0.59 -40.37
N THR A 92 1.21 1.43 -39.35
CA THR A 92 -0.11 1.84 -38.81
C THR A 92 0.01 3.15 -37.99
N PRO A 93 -1.04 3.99 -37.91
CA PRO A 93 -0.86 5.45 -37.77
C PRO A 93 -0.91 6.00 -36.32
N PRO A 94 -0.39 7.22 -36.07
CA PRO A 94 -0.33 7.82 -34.74
C PRO A 94 -1.68 8.35 -34.26
N SER A 95 -2.14 7.90 -33.08
CA SER A 95 -3.33 8.47 -32.44
C SER A 95 -3.04 9.85 -31.83
N LYS A 96 -4.05 10.73 -31.89
CA LYS A 96 -3.90 12.18 -31.67
C LYS A 96 -3.56 12.51 -30.20
N ARG A 97 -2.54 13.35 -30.04
CA ARG A 97 -2.22 14.08 -28.78
C ARG A 97 -3.35 15.07 -28.46
N SER A 98 -4.26 14.71 -27.55
CA SER A 98 -5.27 15.65 -27.03
C SER A 98 -4.60 16.70 -26.14
N LYS A 99 -4.61 17.96 -26.58
CA LYS A 99 -4.20 19.11 -25.79
C LYS A 99 -5.45 19.67 -25.12
N GLN A 100 -5.64 19.36 -23.83
CA GLN A 100 -6.75 19.92 -23.06
C GLN A 100 -6.49 21.40 -22.75
N LYS A 101 -7.54 22.21 -22.91
CA LYS A 101 -7.60 23.64 -22.59
C LYS A 101 -8.32 23.83 -21.26
#